data_AF-A0A6N7EMI6-F1
#
_entry.id   AF-A0A6N7EMI6-F1
#
_cell.length_a   1.000
_cell.length_b   1.000
_cell.length_c   1.000
_cell.angle_alpha   90.00
_cell.angle_beta   90.00
_cell.angle_gamma   90.00
#
_symmetry.space_group_name_H-M   'P 1'
#
loop_
_entity.id
_entity.type
_entity.pdbx_description
1 polymer ?
#
loop_
_entity_poly.entity_id
_entity_poly.type
_entity_poly.pdbx_seq_one_letter_code
_entity_poly.pdbx_strand_id
1 'polypeptide(L)'
;MLGRDITVAEPPDPVTAATPGGVVVGVYVREGLRTAALVALDLPLAARAGAALALLPPRVADRAVEAQHLDDALAENVSEVLNVISSLLNTDDAPHVRLYRVHGPAGLLPADVAGWLRGYGRRTDVAFDIRGYGEGAVSVVVL
;
A
#
# COMPACT_ATOMS: atom_id res chain seq x y z
N MET A 1 -24.16 21.55 16.72
CA MET A 1 -24.31 20.09 16.61
C MET A 1 -24.83 19.78 15.22
N LEU A 2 -24.12 18.97 14.43
CA LEU A 2 -24.54 18.63 13.06
C LEU A 2 -25.66 17.59 13.16
N GLY A 3 -26.90 17.98 12.85
CA GLY A 3 -28.08 17.10 12.88
C GLY A 3 -28.18 16.18 11.67
N ARG A 4 -27.13 15.40 11.42
CA ARG A 4 -27.07 14.37 10.36
C ARG A 4 -26.54 13.08 10.94
N ASP A 5 -27.11 11.96 10.51
CA ASP A 5 -26.56 10.63 10.81
C ASP A 5 -25.15 10.54 10.19
N ILE A 6 -24.15 10.37 11.04
CA ILE A 6 -22.77 10.12 10.63
C ILE A 6 -22.56 8.61 10.69
N THR A 7 -22.49 7.95 9.54
CA THR A 7 -22.04 6.57 9.45
C THR A 7 -20.52 6.57 9.44
N VAL A 8 -19.91 6.18 10.56
CA VAL A 8 -18.47 5.92 10.61
C VAL A 8 -18.27 4.50 10.08
N ALA A 9 -17.55 4.37 8.96
CA ALA A 9 -17.14 3.05 8.48
C ALA A 9 -16.14 2.46 9.48
N GLU A 10 -16.25 1.16 9.75
CA GLU A 10 -15.22 0.46 10.52
C GLU A 10 -13.89 0.51 9.75
N PRO A 11 -12.76 0.82 10.42
CA PRO A 11 -11.46 0.74 9.77
C PRO A 11 -11.22 -0.70 9.31
N PRO A 12 -10.55 -0.90 8.15
CA PRO A 12 -10.29 -2.24 7.66
C PRO A 12 -9.34 -2.98 8.61
N ASP A 13 -9.29 -4.30 8.44
CA ASP A 13 -8.22 -5.08 9.04
C ASP A 13 -6.85 -4.53 8.60
N PRO A 14 -5.87 -4.42 9.51
CA PRO A 14 -4.59 -3.84 9.16
C PRO A 14 -3.82 -4.72 8.16
N VAL A 15 -3.30 -4.11 7.09
CA VAL A 15 -2.40 -4.80 6.14
C VAL A 15 -1.06 -5.04 6.81
N THR A 16 -0.71 -6.31 7.00
CA THR A 16 0.54 -6.75 7.61
C THR A 16 1.26 -7.76 6.72
N ALA A 17 2.45 -8.21 7.14
CA ALA A 17 3.16 -9.32 6.50
C ALA A 17 2.35 -10.64 6.49
N ALA A 18 1.34 -10.77 7.36
CA ALA A 18 0.50 -11.96 7.48
C ALA A 18 -0.82 -11.84 6.69
N THR A 19 -1.03 -10.75 5.94
CA THR A 19 -2.24 -10.54 5.14
C THR A 19 -2.40 -11.69 4.13
N PRO A 20 -3.56 -12.39 4.13
CA PRO A 20 -3.84 -13.42 3.13
C PRO A 20 -3.74 -12.86 1.71
N GLY A 21 -3.24 -13.66 0.77
CA GLY A 21 -3.01 -13.18 -0.60
C GLY A 21 -1.63 -12.57 -0.83
N GLY A 22 -0.95 -12.12 0.23
CA GLY A 22 0.33 -11.41 0.13
C GLY A 22 0.16 -9.89 0.14
N VAL A 23 1.28 -9.19 0.24
CA VAL A 23 1.33 -7.74 0.44
C VAL A 23 2.42 -7.11 -0.41
N VAL A 24 2.14 -5.94 -1.00
CA VAL A 24 3.16 -5.11 -1.64
C VAL A 24 3.57 -4.01 -0.69
N VAL A 25 4.87 -3.87 -0.43
CA VAL A 25 5.37 -2.91 0.57
C VAL A 25 6.38 -1.96 -0.04
N GLY A 26 6.03 -0.66 -0.08
CA GLY A 26 6.97 0.42 -0.35
C GLY A 26 7.70 0.84 0.94
N VAL A 27 9.03 0.81 0.91
CA VAL A 27 9.91 1.27 1.98
C VAL A 27 10.43 2.65 1.64
N TYR A 28 10.18 3.63 2.51
CA TYR A 28 10.58 5.02 2.31
C TYR A 28 11.68 5.39 3.30
N VAL A 29 12.70 6.07 2.80
CA VAL A 29 13.87 6.47 3.59
C VAL A 29 14.06 7.98 3.55
N ARG A 30 14.62 8.51 4.63
CA ARG A 30 15.17 9.87 4.70
C ARG A 30 16.69 9.85 4.47
N GLU A 31 17.32 11.01 4.65
CA GLU A 31 18.78 11.15 4.57
C GLU A 31 19.54 10.08 5.38
N GLY A 32 20.61 9.54 4.80
CA GLY A 32 21.40 8.45 5.38
C GLY A 32 20.74 7.07 5.32
N LEU A 33 19.77 6.85 4.42
CA LEU A 33 19.07 5.56 4.21
C LEU A 33 18.33 5.04 5.45
N ARG A 34 17.94 5.93 6.36
CA ARG A 34 17.13 5.55 7.52
C ARG A 34 15.68 5.39 7.08
N THR A 35 15.09 4.22 7.31
CA THR A 35 13.66 4.00 7.09
C THR A 35 12.84 5.00 7.90
N ALA A 36 11.91 5.67 7.22
CA ALA A 36 11.07 6.73 7.78
C ALA A 36 9.58 6.38 7.67
N ALA A 37 9.19 5.60 6.66
CA ALA A 37 7.82 5.12 6.53
C ALA A 37 7.74 3.82 5.73
N LEU A 38 6.62 3.12 5.89
CA LEU A 38 6.19 1.99 5.09
C LEU A 38 4.79 2.26 4.56
N VAL A 39 4.53 1.88 3.32
CA VAL A 39 3.18 1.81 2.75
C VAL A 39 2.97 0.39 2.26
N ALA A 40 2.03 -0.31 2.87
CA ALA A 40 1.67 -1.68 2.55
C ALA A 40 0.29 -1.73 1.89
N LEU A 41 0.23 -2.31 0.70
CA LEU A 41 -1.00 -2.57 -0.05
C LEU A 41 -1.30 -4.06 0.03
N ASP A 42 -2.54 -4.43 0.30
CA ASP A 42 -2.95 -5.80 0.04
C ASP A 42 -2.82 -6.13 -1.46
N LEU A 43 -2.73 -7.42 -1.79
CA LEU A 43 -2.61 -7.84 -3.18
C LEU A 43 -3.74 -7.26 -4.10
N PRO A 44 -5.02 -7.26 -3.68
CA PRO A 44 -6.08 -6.66 -4.48
C PRO A 44 -5.87 -5.18 -4.81
N LEU A 45 -5.53 -4.34 -3.83
CA LEU A 45 -5.28 -2.93 -4.06
C LEU A 45 -4.05 -2.72 -4.94
N ALA A 46 -2.98 -3.51 -4.72
CA ALA A 46 -1.77 -3.44 -5.54
C ALA A 46 -2.05 -3.74 -7.02
N ALA A 47 -2.75 -4.84 -7.31
CA ALA A 47 -3.11 -5.24 -8.67
C ALA A 47 -4.00 -4.19 -9.35
N ARG A 48 -5.01 -3.69 -8.62
CA ARG A 48 -5.98 -2.71 -9.14
C ARG A 48 -5.36 -1.34 -9.36
N ALA A 49 -4.51 -0.87 -8.44
CA ALA A 49 -3.80 0.39 -8.59
C ALA A 49 -2.83 0.34 -9.78
N GLY A 50 -2.08 -0.75 -9.93
CA GLY A 50 -1.19 -0.94 -11.07
C GLY A 50 -1.95 -1.00 -12.41
N ALA A 51 -3.07 -1.75 -12.47
CA ALA A 51 -3.89 -1.82 -13.66
C ALA A 51 -4.56 -0.47 -13.99
N ALA A 52 -5.03 0.27 -12.99
CA ALA A 52 -5.64 1.58 -13.17
C ALA A 52 -4.64 2.63 -13.67
N LEU A 53 -3.41 2.64 -13.14
CA LEU A 53 -2.35 3.54 -13.59
C LEU A 53 -2.05 3.36 -15.09
N ALA A 54 -1.96 2.11 -15.54
CA ALA A 54 -1.69 1.77 -16.93
C ALA A 54 -2.95 1.70 -17.82
N LEU A 55 -4.12 2.09 -17.31
CA LEU A 55 -5.41 2.03 -18.02
C LEU A 55 -5.73 0.63 -18.59
N LEU A 56 -5.30 -0.43 -17.89
CA LEU A 56 -5.59 -1.81 -18.25
C LEU A 56 -7.02 -2.17 -17.87
N PRO A 57 -7.69 -3.08 -18.61
CA PRO A 57 -9.02 -3.55 -18.24
C PRO A 57 -9.05 -4.15 -16.81
N PRO A 58 -10.11 -3.93 -16.01
CA PRO A 58 -10.21 -4.43 -14.63
C PRO A 58 -9.95 -5.93 -14.47
N ARG A 59 -10.41 -6.73 -15.46
CA ARG A 59 -10.16 -8.18 -15.54
C ARG A 59 -8.69 -8.60 -15.48
N VAL A 60 -7.75 -7.69 -15.77
CA VAL A 60 -6.31 -7.94 -15.65
C VAL A 60 -5.93 -7.97 -14.17
N ALA A 61 -6.42 -7.01 -13.37
CA ALA A 61 -6.22 -7.01 -11.93
C ALA A 61 -6.91 -8.21 -11.27
N ASP A 62 -8.16 -8.52 -11.66
CA ASP A 62 -8.90 -9.67 -11.09
C ASP A 62 -8.14 -10.98 -11.25
N ARG A 63 -7.58 -11.22 -12.45
CA ARG A 63 -6.75 -12.41 -12.71
C ARG A 63 -5.49 -12.47 -11.86
N ALA A 64 -4.84 -11.32 -11.61
CA ALA A 64 -3.67 -11.25 -10.76
C ALA A 64 -4.02 -11.58 -9.30
N VAL A 65 -5.19 -11.11 -8.83
CA VAL A 65 -5.72 -11.43 -7.49
C VAL A 65 -6.08 -12.91 -7.38
N GLU A 66 -6.80 -13.45 -8.35
CA GLU A 66 -7.16 -14.88 -8.40
C GLU A 66 -5.91 -15.78 -8.43
N ALA A 67 -4.90 -15.40 -9.21
CA ALA A 67 -3.63 -16.12 -9.31
C ALA A 67 -2.69 -15.92 -8.11
N GLN A 68 -3.05 -15.04 -7.17
CA GLN A 68 -2.19 -14.60 -6.07
C GLN A 68 -0.79 -14.13 -6.53
N HIS A 69 -0.73 -13.50 -7.70
CA HIS A 69 0.51 -13.19 -8.39
C HIS A 69 0.41 -11.88 -9.17
N LEU A 70 1.38 -11.00 -8.97
CA LEU A 70 1.59 -9.82 -9.82
C LEU A 70 2.68 -10.15 -10.84
N ASP A 71 2.35 -10.00 -12.11
CA ASP A 71 3.35 -10.04 -13.17
C ASP A 71 4.23 -8.79 -13.16
N ASP A 72 5.31 -8.82 -13.95
CA ASP A 72 6.29 -7.73 -13.98
C ASP A 72 5.66 -6.38 -14.37
N ALA A 73 4.71 -6.38 -15.31
CA ALA A 73 4.04 -5.17 -15.73
C ALA A 73 3.19 -4.54 -14.61
N LEU A 74 2.39 -5.33 -13.90
CA LEU A 74 1.63 -4.83 -12.75
C LEU A 74 2.54 -4.44 -11.58
N ALA A 75 3.62 -5.18 -11.36
CA ALA A 75 4.61 -4.89 -10.33
C ALA A 75 5.33 -3.55 -10.58
N GLU A 76 5.69 -3.26 -11.83
CA GLU A 76 6.25 -1.96 -12.25
C GLU A 76 5.24 -0.84 -12.03
N ASN A 77 4.00 -1.02 -12.51
CA ASN A 77 2.96 0.01 -12.37
C ASN A 77 2.65 0.32 -10.90
N VAL A 78 2.50 -0.68 -10.03
CA VAL A 78 2.27 -0.42 -8.60
C VAL A 78 3.49 0.20 -7.91
N SER A 79 4.70 -0.10 -8.38
CA SER A 79 5.92 0.57 -7.91
C SER A 79 5.90 2.07 -8.26
N GLU A 80 5.41 2.44 -9.44
CA GLU A 80 5.19 3.85 -9.80
C GLU A 80 4.15 4.53 -8.92
N VAL A 81 3.02 3.86 -8.63
CA VAL A 81 2.02 4.37 -7.67
C VAL A 81 2.66 4.63 -6.31
N LEU A 82 3.42 3.68 -5.77
CA LEU A 82 4.14 3.85 -4.50
C LEU A 82 5.15 4.99 -4.57
N ASN A 83 5.83 5.17 -5.71
CA ASN A 83 6.74 6.28 -5.88
C ASN A 83 6.00 7.62 -5.83
N VAL A 84 4.83 7.75 -6.45
CA VAL A 84 3.99 8.95 -6.38
C VAL A 84 3.52 9.22 -4.94
N ILE A 85 3.18 8.17 -4.18
CA ILE A 85 2.77 8.30 -2.76
C ILE A 85 3.87 8.96 -1.91
N SER A 86 5.15 8.87 -2.28
CA SER A 86 6.22 9.60 -1.56
C SER A 86 5.95 11.11 -1.46
N SER A 87 5.29 11.71 -2.47
CA SER A 87 4.91 13.12 -2.45
C SER A 87 3.87 13.44 -1.37
N LEU A 88 2.95 12.51 -1.07
CA LEU A 88 1.93 12.67 -0.02
C LEU A 88 2.53 12.60 1.39
N LEU A 89 3.65 11.87 1.54
CA LEU A 89 4.39 11.79 2.79
C LEU A 89 5.25 13.04 3.05
N ASN A 90 5.58 13.77 1.98
CA ASN A 90 6.38 14.99 2.03
C ASN A 90 5.48 16.23 2.22
N THR A 91 5.11 16.50 3.48
CA THR A 91 4.45 17.76 3.88
C THR A 91 5.49 18.78 4.34
N ASP A 92 5.18 20.09 4.30
CA ASP A 92 6.15 21.17 4.54
C ASP A 92 6.91 21.08 5.88
N ASP A 93 6.33 20.40 6.89
CA ASP A 93 6.93 20.20 8.22
C ASP A 93 7.50 18.78 8.45
N ALA A 94 7.49 17.91 7.44
CA ALA A 94 7.96 16.52 7.55
C ALA A 94 9.33 16.31 6.87
N PRO A 95 10.20 15.43 7.41
CA PRO A 95 11.44 15.06 6.73
C PRO A 95 11.15 14.52 5.33
N HIS A 96 11.85 15.04 4.32
CA HIS A 96 11.72 14.55 2.95
C HIS A 96 12.09 13.06 2.88
N VAL A 97 11.13 12.26 2.45
CA VAL A 97 11.30 10.84 2.18
C VAL A 97 11.30 10.56 0.68
N ARG A 98 12.00 9.50 0.30
CA ARG A 98 11.94 8.93 -1.04
C ARG A 98 11.67 7.43 -0.95
N LEU A 99 11.03 6.89 -1.98
CA LEU A 99 10.92 5.45 -2.11
C LEU A 99 12.33 4.85 -2.28
N TYR A 100 12.64 3.85 -1.47
CA TYR A 100 13.92 3.14 -1.48
C TYR A 100 13.81 1.77 -2.13
N ARG A 101 12.75 1.04 -1.79
CA ARG A 101 12.53 -0.33 -2.24
C ARG A 101 11.05 -0.66 -2.24
N VAL A 102 10.64 -1.49 -3.19
CA VAL A 102 9.34 -2.16 -3.19
C VAL A 102 9.57 -3.66 -2.98
N HIS A 103 8.84 -4.24 -2.04
CA HIS A 103 8.74 -5.68 -1.87
C HIS A 103 7.43 -6.14 -2.50
N GLY A 104 7.51 -7.11 -3.42
CA GLY A 104 6.33 -7.71 -4.03
C GLY A 104 5.61 -8.67 -3.08
N PRO A 105 4.44 -9.19 -3.51
CA PRO A 105 3.63 -10.11 -2.72
C PRO A 105 4.25 -11.51 -2.61
N ALA A 106 5.21 -11.82 -3.50
CA ALA A 106 5.96 -13.05 -3.48
C ALA A 106 7.19 -12.93 -2.56
N GLY A 107 7.32 -13.88 -1.64
CA GLY A 107 8.48 -14.02 -0.76
C GLY A 107 8.27 -13.42 0.64
N LEU A 108 9.22 -13.72 1.53
CA LEU A 108 9.20 -13.23 2.90
C LEU A 108 9.75 -11.80 2.95
N LEU A 109 9.02 -10.92 3.64
CA LEU A 109 9.53 -9.60 3.97
C LEU A 109 10.75 -9.72 4.90
N PRO A 110 11.74 -8.82 4.79
CA PRO A 110 12.78 -8.67 5.79
C PRO A 110 12.20 -8.53 7.20
N ALA A 111 12.88 -9.10 8.21
CA ALA A 111 12.33 -9.23 9.56
C ALA A 111 12.04 -7.87 10.23
N ASP A 112 12.83 -6.84 9.92
CA ASP A 112 12.63 -5.46 10.33
C ASP A 112 11.38 -4.84 9.67
N VAL A 113 11.22 -4.98 8.36
CA VAL A 113 10.02 -4.52 7.61
C VAL A 113 8.76 -5.20 8.13
N ALA A 114 8.78 -6.52 8.30
CA ALA A 114 7.68 -7.29 8.87
C ALA A 114 7.41 -6.94 10.34
N GLY A 115 8.44 -6.56 11.09
CA GLY A 115 8.33 -6.06 12.47
C GLY A 115 7.62 -4.72 12.54
N TRP A 116 8.04 -3.75 11.73
CA TRP A 116 7.43 -2.42 11.68
C TRP A 116 5.98 -2.46 11.20
N LEU A 117 5.64 -3.30 10.21
CA LEU A 117 4.25 -3.49 9.76
C LEU A 117 3.34 -4.13 10.81
N ARG A 118 3.88 -4.78 11.85
CA ARG A 118 3.07 -5.27 12.98
C ARG A 118 2.90 -4.23 14.09
N GLY A 119 3.67 -3.15 14.06
CA GLY A 119 3.64 -2.12 15.09
C GLY A 119 2.30 -1.39 15.13
N TYR A 120 1.74 -1.22 16.33
CA TYR A 120 0.56 -0.38 16.61
C TYR A 120 0.92 1.09 16.84
N GLY A 121 2.06 1.55 16.32
CA GLY A 121 2.56 2.91 16.51
C GLY A 121 1.80 3.96 15.68
N ARG A 122 2.53 4.89 15.06
CA ARG A 122 1.97 5.89 14.13
C ARG A 122 1.54 5.20 12.82
N ARG A 123 0.36 4.59 12.87
CA ARG A 123 -0.22 3.79 11.80
C ARG A 123 -1.56 4.37 11.34
N THR A 124 -1.84 4.25 10.05
CA THR A 124 -3.14 4.55 9.47
C THR A 124 -3.53 3.45 8.51
N ASP A 125 -4.69 2.85 8.73
CA ASP A 125 -5.28 1.80 7.91
C ASP A 125 -6.49 2.36 7.18
N VAL A 126 -6.56 2.16 5.86
CA VAL A 126 -7.57 2.78 5.00
C VAL A 126 -8.06 1.78 3.97
N ALA A 127 -9.38 1.66 3.85
CA ALA A 127 -10.02 0.95 2.76
C ALA A 127 -10.16 1.90 1.56
N PHE A 128 -9.82 1.42 0.38
CA PHE A 128 -9.93 2.13 -0.89
C PHE A 128 -10.87 1.38 -1.81
N ASP A 129 -11.78 2.10 -2.47
CA ASP A 129 -12.50 1.62 -3.65
C ASP A 129 -11.97 2.39 -4.87
N ILE A 130 -11.24 1.68 -5.74
CA ILE A 130 -10.82 2.24 -7.02
C ILE A 130 -11.99 2.06 -7.99
N ARG A 131 -12.68 3.17 -8.29
CA ARG A 131 -13.84 3.17 -9.19
C ARG A 131 -13.56 2.38 -10.47
N GLY A 132 -14.36 1.33 -10.69
CA GLY A 132 -14.27 0.46 -11.87
C GLY A 132 -13.30 -0.72 -11.72
N TYR A 133 -12.52 -0.79 -10.64
CA TYR A 133 -11.57 -1.86 -10.33
C TYR A 133 -11.91 -2.60 -9.02
N GLY A 134 -12.44 -1.89 -8.02
CA GLY A 134 -12.93 -2.48 -6.76
C GLY A 134 -12.09 -2.16 -5.53
N GLU A 135 -12.40 -2.87 -4.43
CA GLU A 135 -11.99 -2.53 -3.06
C GLU A 135 -10.71 -3.22 -2.57
N GLY A 136 -9.78 -2.50 -1.96
CA GLY A 136 -8.67 -3.11 -1.22
C GLY A 136 -8.18 -2.20 -0.08
N ALA A 137 -7.19 -2.66 0.65
CA ALA A 137 -6.70 -1.97 1.85
C ALA A 137 -5.25 -1.50 1.71
N VAL A 138 -4.95 -0.37 2.34
CA VAL A 138 -3.59 0.14 2.55
C VAL A 138 -3.35 0.42 4.02
N SER A 139 -2.12 0.14 4.44
CA SER A 139 -1.59 0.53 5.75
C SER A 139 -0.37 1.39 5.58
N VAL A 140 -0.37 2.55 6.23
CA VAL A 140 0.77 3.48 6.29
C VAL A 140 1.32 3.45 7.70
N VAL A 141 2.63 3.20 7.84
CA VAL A 141 3.35 3.22 9.12
C VAL A 141 4.46 4.24 9.04
N VAL A 142 4.50 5.19 9.98
CA VAL A 142 5.54 6.22 10.06
C VAL A 142 6.45 5.96 11.27
N LEU A 143 7.76 6.07 11.07
CA LEU A 143 8.81 5.77 12.06
C LEU A 143 9.49 7.03 12.62
#